data_AF-V2UQS9-F1
#
_entry.id   AF-V2UQS9-F1
#
_cell.length_a   1.000
_cell.length_b   1.000
_cell.length_c   1.000
_cell.angle_alpha   90.00
_cell.angle_beta   90.00
_cell.angle_gamma   90.00
#
_symmetry.space_group_name_H-M   'P 1'
#
loop_
_entity.id
_entity.type
_entity.pdbx_description
1 polymer ?
#
loop_
_entity_poly.entity_id
_entity_poly.type
_entity_poly.pdbx_seq_one_letter_code
_entity_poly.pdbx_strand_id
1 'polypeptide(L)'
;MNKLQMAHEYAKISVSAMLNDDPDSDINFEMVAMNAFGLTDAMFAEFEKREKEEAAKKRFEIQKLLNADNTFIEREDQHFDDVEWHPDWSLAPENAMACAMDADKSMWWHGKYPKRTDVEWLGDVLGEYKDHGYVGDWRDSFRIRPEGV
;
A
#
# COMPACT_ATOMS: atom_id res chain seq x y z
N MET A 1 13.21 23.65 -0.61
CA MET A 1 14.20 24.35 -1.46
C MET A 1 14.83 23.33 -2.37
N ASN A 2 14.87 23.56 -3.69
CA ASN A 2 15.44 22.57 -4.61
C ASN A 2 16.97 22.66 -4.66
N LYS A 3 17.62 21.63 -5.22
CA LYS A 3 19.09 21.53 -5.32
C LYS A 3 19.74 22.78 -5.94
N LEU A 4 19.14 23.28 -7.03
CA LEU A 4 19.67 24.45 -7.73
C LEU A 4 19.63 25.71 -6.87
N GLN A 5 18.54 25.93 -6.14
CA GLN A 5 18.39 27.08 -5.23
C GLN A 5 19.40 27.03 -4.08
N MET A 6 19.67 25.84 -3.54
CA MET A 6 20.59 25.67 -2.42
C MET A 6 22.06 25.87 -2.85
N ALA A 7 22.44 25.29 -4.00
CA ALA A 7 23.76 25.51 -4.58
C ALA A 7 23.98 26.98 -4.93
N HIS A 8 22.94 27.66 -5.44
CA HIS A 8 23.00 29.09 -5.72
C HIS A 8 23.25 29.93 -4.46
N GLU A 9 22.55 29.65 -3.36
CA GLU A 9 22.76 30.38 -2.10
C GLU A 9 24.16 30.11 -1.50
N TYR A 10 24.67 28.89 -1.58
CA TYR A 10 26.05 28.61 -1.15
C TYR A 10 27.08 29.33 -2.00
N ALA A 11 26.91 29.35 -3.32
CA ALA A 11 27.79 30.10 -4.20
C ALA A 11 27.78 31.61 -3.84
N LYS A 12 26.60 32.20 -3.58
CA LYS A 12 26.50 33.62 -3.15
C LYS A 12 27.24 33.88 -1.85
N ILE A 13 27.11 33.00 -0.86
CA ILE A 13 27.81 33.14 0.42
C ILE A 13 29.32 33.03 0.22
N SER A 14 29.79 32.05 -0.55
CA SER A 14 31.22 31.86 -0.82
C SER A 14 31.83 33.05 -1.56
N VAL A 15 31.19 33.55 -2.63
CA VAL A 15 31.64 34.75 -3.34
C VAL A 15 31.66 35.96 -2.42
N SER A 16 30.61 36.15 -1.61
CA SER A 16 30.54 37.30 -0.69
C SER A 16 31.63 37.25 0.37
N ALA A 17 31.94 36.07 0.91
CA ALA A 17 33.03 35.90 1.88
C ALA A 17 34.40 36.20 1.25
N MET A 18 34.63 35.74 0.02
CA MET A 18 35.89 35.99 -0.72
C MET A 18 36.08 37.48 -1.02
N LEU A 19 35.04 38.17 -1.48
CA LEU A 19 35.09 39.62 -1.77
C LEU A 19 35.24 40.48 -0.52
N ASN A 20 34.73 40.02 0.63
CA ASN A 20 34.89 40.74 1.89
C ASN A 20 36.30 40.62 2.48
N ASP A 21 37.01 39.52 2.17
CA ASP A 21 38.36 39.26 2.66
C ASP A 21 39.43 39.89 1.74
N ASP A 22 39.23 39.80 0.43
CA ASP A 22 40.06 40.46 -0.59
C ASP A 22 39.18 40.96 -1.75
N PRO A 23 38.84 42.27 -1.78
CA PRO A 23 37.96 42.86 -2.79
C PRO A 23 38.52 42.84 -4.21
N ASP A 24 39.85 42.79 -4.36
CA ASP A 24 40.55 42.80 -5.65
C ASP A 24 40.91 41.38 -6.12
N SER A 25 40.47 40.36 -5.38
CA SER A 25 40.66 38.95 -5.68
C SER A 25 40.06 38.56 -7.04
N ASP A 26 40.86 37.89 -7.86
CA ASP A 26 40.38 37.26 -9.10
C ASP A 26 39.66 35.95 -8.75
N ILE A 27 38.34 36.05 -8.56
CA ILE A 27 37.51 34.92 -8.13
C ILE A 27 37.32 33.94 -9.28
N ASN A 28 37.78 32.70 -9.06
CA ASN A 28 37.45 31.58 -9.94
C ASN A 28 36.00 31.11 -9.69
N PHE A 29 35.05 31.68 -10.42
CA PHE A 29 33.63 31.36 -10.32
C PHE A 29 33.29 29.90 -10.67
N GLU A 30 34.07 29.24 -11.53
CA GLU A 30 33.87 27.84 -11.88
C GLU A 30 34.15 26.94 -10.66
N MET A 31 35.25 27.20 -9.95
CA MET A 31 35.59 26.49 -8.71
C MET A 31 34.53 26.73 -7.62
N VAL A 32 34.01 27.96 -7.50
CA VAL A 32 32.94 28.26 -6.53
C VAL A 32 31.67 27.50 -6.87
N ALA A 33 31.28 27.46 -8.15
CA ALA A 33 30.11 26.69 -8.59
C ALA A 33 30.28 25.20 -8.29
N MET A 34 31.42 24.60 -8.64
CA MET A 34 31.70 23.19 -8.36
C MET A 34 31.61 22.85 -6.86
N ASN A 35 32.22 23.67 -6.01
CA ASN A 35 32.18 23.48 -4.56
C ASN A 35 30.76 23.62 -4.01
N ALA A 36 30.00 24.60 -4.47
CA ALA A 36 28.62 24.82 -4.01
C ALA A 36 27.70 23.66 -4.41
N PHE A 37 27.84 23.11 -5.62
CA PHE A 37 27.09 21.92 -6.04
C PHE A 37 27.50 20.67 -5.26
N GLY A 38 28.80 20.46 -5.04
CA GLY A 38 29.30 19.32 -4.25
C GLY A 38 28.81 19.35 -2.80
N LEU A 39 28.82 20.52 -2.17
CA LEU A 39 28.29 20.69 -0.81
C LEU A 39 26.78 20.43 -0.76
N THR A 40 26.05 20.94 -1.75
CA THR A 40 24.62 20.69 -1.87
C THR A 40 24.31 19.20 -2.00
N ASP A 41 25.07 18.47 -2.83
CA ASP A 41 24.91 17.03 -2.99
C ASP A 41 25.14 16.25 -1.69
N ALA A 42 26.20 16.59 -0.95
CA ALA A 42 26.46 15.97 0.34
C ALA A 42 25.33 16.22 1.35
N MET A 43 24.78 17.43 1.38
CA MET A 43 23.68 17.78 2.27
C MET A 43 22.35 17.12 1.88
N PHE A 44 22.06 17.00 0.59
CA PHE A 44 20.89 16.25 0.12
C PHE A 44 21.00 14.76 0.47
N ALA A 45 22.16 14.15 0.27
CA ALA A 45 22.37 12.74 0.62
C ALA A 45 22.17 12.49 2.13
N GLU A 46 22.69 13.37 2.99
CA GLU A 46 22.46 13.30 4.43
C GLU A 46 21.00 13.55 4.81
N PHE A 47 20.31 14.47 4.13
CA PHE A 47 18.89 14.72 4.34
C PHE A 47 18.03 13.50 3.98
N GLU A 48 18.26 12.89 2.81
CA GLU A 48 17.55 11.68 2.39
C GLU A 48 17.81 10.50 3.34
N LYS A 49 19.04 10.38 3.85
CA LYS A 49 19.38 9.38 4.86
C LYS A 49 18.59 9.59 6.15
N ARG A 50 18.53 10.84 6.65
CA ARG A 50 17.74 11.19 7.85
C ARG A 50 16.24 10.98 7.64
N GLU A 51 15.68 11.34 6.49
CA GLU A 51 14.27 11.05 6.18
C GLU A 51 13.99 9.55 6.19
N LYS A 52 14.88 8.73 5.62
CA LYS A 52 14.73 7.26 5.66
C LYS A 52 14.80 6.73 7.09
N GLU A 53 15.72 7.25 7.91
CA GLU A 53 15.84 6.86 9.31
C GLU A 53 14.61 7.31 10.14
N GLU A 54 14.10 8.52 9.93
CA GLU A 54 12.88 9.02 10.59
C GLU A 54 11.63 8.27 10.12
N ALA A 55 11.51 7.95 8.83
CA ALA A 55 10.43 7.13 8.30
C ALA A 55 10.48 5.71 8.88
N ALA A 56 11.68 5.13 9.03
CA ALA A 56 11.87 3.83 9.67
C ALA A 56 11.50 3.87 11.16
N LYS A 57 11.90 4.93 11.89
CA LYS A 57 11.50 5.14 13.29
C LYS A 57 9.98 5.31 13.43
N LYS A 58 9.35 6.13 12.59
CA LYS A 58 7.88 6.31 12.58
C LYS A 58 7.17 4.99 12.29
N ARG A 59 7.64 4.19 11.32
CA ARG A 59 7.09 2.85 11.04
C ARG A 59 7.23 1.93 12.25
N PHE A 60 8.39 1.94 12.90
CA PHE A 60 8.64 1.16 14.11
C PHE A 60 7.76 1.60 15.29
N GLU A 61 7.58 2.90 15.50
CA GLU A 61 6.70 3.45 16.53
C GLU A 61 5.23 3.14 16.26
N ILE A 62 4.75 3.26 15.02
CA ILE A 62 3.40 2.85 14.63
C ILE A 62 3.22 1.35 14.88
N GLN A 63 4.18 0.52 14.47
CA GLN A 63 4.11 -0.92 14.71
C GLN A 63 4.11 -1.24 16.21
N LYS A 64 4.89 -0.52 17.01
CA LYS A 64 4.89 -0.66 18.46
C LYS A 64 3.57 -0.19 19.10
N LEU A 65 2.92 0.86 18.57
CA LEU A 65 1.61 1.33 19.04
C LEU A 65 0.48 0.36 18.66
N LEU A 66 0.54 -0.24 17.46
CA LEU A 66 -0.37 -1.29 17.03
C LEU A 66 -0.21 -2.56 17.88
N ASN A 67 1.03 -2.89 18.25
CA ASN A 67 1.34 -4.06 19.07
C ASN A 67 1.41 -3.76 20.59
N ALA A 68 1.12 -2.53 21.01
CA ALA A 68 1.09 -2.18 22.43
C ALA A 68 -0.28 -2.57 23.00
N ASP A 69 -0.25 -3.26 24.13
CA ASP A 69 -1.38 -3.93 24.81
C ASP A 69 -2.60 -3.04 25.20
N ASN A 70 -2.80 -1.83 24.66
CA ASN A 70 -3.92 -0.96 25.03
C ASN A 70 -4.35 0.12 24.01
N THR A 71 -4.19 -0.06 22.69
CA THR A 71 -4.76 0.90 21.69
C THR A 71 -5.62 0.29 20.60
N PHE A 72 -6.32 -0.79 20.91
CA PHE A 72 -7.69 -1.07 20.46
C PHE A 72 -8.12 -2.19 21.39
N ILE A 73 -9.32 -2.13 21.95
CA ILE A 73 -9.84 -3.32 22.65
C ILE A 73 -10.12 -4.32 21.53
N GLU A 74 -9.13 -5.16 21.21
CA GLU A 74 -9.37 -6.50 20.68
C GLU A 74 -10.19 -7.20 21.76
N ARG A 75 -11.50 -7.00 21.74
CA ARG A 75 -12.38 -8.09 22.18
C ARG A 75 -12.02 -9.23 21.24
N GLU A 76 -11.81 -10.42 21.78
CA GLU A 76 -11.31 -11.64 21.13
C GLU A 76 -12.06 -12.10 19.84
N ASP A 77 -12.90 -11.27 19.21
CA ASP A 77 -13.75 -11.58 18.04
C ASP A 77 -13.85 -10.44 17.00
N GLN A 78 -12.96 -9.45 16.96
CA GLN A 78 -12.97 -8.39 15.91
C GLN A 78 -11.60 -8.17 15.27
N HIS A 79 -11.16 -9.13 14.44
CA HIS A 79 -10.19 -8.84 13.39
C HIS A 79 -10.86 -8.04 12.27
N PHE A 80 -10.22 -6.96 11.81
CA PHE A 80 -10.63 -6.24 10.60
C PHE A 80 -10.44 -7.07 9.31
N ASP A 81 -9.94 -8.29 9.44
CA ASP A 81 -9.76 -9.27 8.35
C ASP A 81 -10.93 -10.28 8.23
N ASP A 82 -11.90 -10.25 9.16
CA ASP A 82 -13.00 -11.24 9.22
C ASP A 82 -14.32 -10.73 8.61
N VAL A 83 -14.28 -9.78 7.66
CA VAL A 83 -15.44 -9.58 6.80
C VAL A 83 -15.42 -10.69 5.75
N GLU A 84 -15.92 -11.86 6.13
CA GLU A 84 -16.10 -12.98 5.23
C GLU A 84 -16.96 -12.49 4.06
N TRP A 85 -16.37 -12.46 2.85
CA TRP A 85 -17.09 -12.02 1.66
C TRP A 85 -18.34 -12.88 1.46
N HIS A 86 -19.46 -12.27 1.07
CA HIS A 86 -20.71 -12.97 0.73
C HIS A 86 -21.22 -12.51 -0.64
N PRO A 87 -21.78 -13.42 -1.44
CA PRO A 87 -22.43 -13.03 -2.70
C PRO A 87 -23.72 -12.27 -2.43
N ASP A 88 -24.13 -11.43 -3.38
CA ASP A 88 -25.43 -10.78 -3.35
C ASP A 88 -26.54 -11.80 -3.65
N TRP A 89 -27.12 -12.34 -2.59
CA TRP A 89 -28.20 -13.32 -2.65
C TRP A 89 -29.49 -12.78 -3.29
N SER A 90 -29.66 -11.47 -3.43
CA SER A 90 -30.80 -10.90 -4.16
C SER A 90 -30.77 -11.22 -5.66
N LEU A 91 -29.60 -11.58 -6.18
CA LEU A 91 -29.38 -11.99 -7.57
C LEU A 91 -29.47 -13.52 -7.76
N ALA A 92 -29.65 -14.27 -6.68
CA ALA A 92 -29.70 -15.73 -6.73
C ALA A 92 -31.07 -16.24 -7.21
N PRO A 93 -31.12 -17.32 -8.00
CA PRO A 93 -32.36 -18.05 -8.27
C PRO A 93 -33.07 -18.48 -6.97
N GLU A 94 -34.41 -18.55 -6.97
CA GLU A 94 -35.19 -18.91 -5.78
C GLU A 94 -34.75 -20.23 -5.14
N ASN A 95 -34.34 -21.20 -5.97
CA ASN A 95 -33.89 -22.52 -5.54
C ASN A 95 -32.37 -22.65 -5.32
N ALA A 96 -31.61 -21.54 -5.39
CA ALA A 96 -30.19 -21.58 -5.10
C ALA A 96 -29.93 -21.80 -3.62
N MET A 97 -29.07 -22.78 -3.31
CA MET A 97 -28.65 -23.15 -1.96
C MET A 97 -27.21 -22.73 -1.67
N ALA A 98 -26.38 -22.58 -2.70
CA ALA A 98 -24.98 -22.23 -2.56
C ALA A 98 -24.45 -21.40 -3.72
N CYS A 99 -23.30 -20.77 -3.50
CA CYS A 99 -22.51 -20.04 -4.48
C CYS A 99 -21.05 -20.49 -4.39
N ALA A 100 -20.37 -20.69 -5.51
CA ALA A 100 -18.95 -21.03 -5.53
C ALA A 100 -18.27 -20.55 -6.81
N MET A 101 -17.01 -20.14 -6.69
CA MET A 101 -16.13 -19.73 -7.78
C MET A 101 -15.21 -20.89 -8.17
N ASP A 102 -15.06 -21.14 -9.46
CA ASP A 102 -14.12 -22.11 -10.03
C ASP A 102 -12.73 -21.52 -10.24
N ALA A 103 -11.75 -22.36 -10.60
CA ALA A 103 -10.36 -21.91 -10.80
C ALA A 103 -10.20 -20.87 -11.92
N ASP A 104 -11.14 -20.82 -12.87
CA ASP A 104 -11.18 -19.83 -13.96
C ASP A 104 -11.80 -18.49 -13.54
N LYS A 105 -12.21 -18.37 -12.28
CA LYS A 105 -12.89 -17.22 -11.67
C LYS A 105 -14.36 -17.05 -12.08
N SER A 106 -14.94 -17.97 -12.83
CA SER A 106 -16.38 -18.01 -13.04
C SER A 106 -17.08 -18.44 -11.74
N MET A 107 -18.20 -17.81 -11.43
CA MET A 107 -18.95 -18.07 -10.19
C MET A 107 -20.37 -18.52 -10.50
N TRP A 108 -20.83 -19.53 -9.77
CA TRP A 108 -22.06 -20.24 -10.08
C TRP A 108 -22.97 -20.33 -8.87
N TRP A 109 -24.27 -20.17 -9.11
CA TRP A 109 -25.32 -20.55 -8.18
C TRP A 109 -25.58 -22.04 -8.31
N HIS A 110 -25.63 -22.74 -7.17
CA HIS A 110 -25.92 -24.17 -7.13
C HIS A 110 -27.23 -24.46 -6.39
N GLY A 111 -28.04 -25.36 -6.95
CA GLY A 111 -29.30 -25.83 -6.35
C GLY A 111 -29.11 -26.86 -5.24
N LYS A 112 -27.87 -27.33 -5.04
CA LYS A 112 -27.44 -28.25 -3.98
C LYS A 112 -26.02 -27.92 -3.58
N TYR A 113 -25.53 -28.52 -2.49
CA TYR A 113 -24.13 -28.37 -2.11
C TYR A 113 -23.20 -29.03 -3.15
N PRO A 114 -22.37 -28.25 -3.86
CA PRO A 114 -21.40 -28.75 -4.81
C PRO A 114 -20.24 -29.44 -4.08
N LYS A 115 -19.52 -30.31 -4.79
CA LYS A 115 -18.30 -30.96 -4.31
C LYS A 115 -17.08 -30.33 -4.95
N ARG A 116 -16.09 -29.98 -4.14
CA ARG A 116 -14.82 -29.39 -4.62
C ARG A 116 -13.93 -30.46 -5.27
N THR A 117 -13.38 -30.14 -6.43
CA THR A 117 -12.27 -30.87 -7.07
C THR A 117 -11.01 -30.02 -7.08
N ASP A 118 -9.98 -30.41 -7.83
CA ASP A 118 -8.74 -29.64 -7.94
C ASP A 118 -8.87 -28.39 -8.83
N VAL A 119 -9.92 -28.30 -9.66
CA VAL A 119 -10.10 -27.22 -10.66
C VAL A 119 -11.47 -26.55 -10.64
N GLU A 120 -12.51 -27.22 -10.11
CA GLU A 120 -13.88 -26.70 -10.15
C GLU A 120 -14.76 -27.26 -9.01
N TRP A 121 -15.91 -26.61 -8.80
CA TRP A 121 -17.01 -27.05 -7.96
C TRP A 121 -18.04 -27.81 -8.80
N LEU A 122 -18.12 -29.13 -8.58
CA LEU A 122 -19.07 -29.99 -9.26
C LEU A 122 -20.43 -29.98 -8.56
N GLY A 123 -21.47 -29.53 -9.25
CA GLY A 123 -22.81 -29.49 -8.68
C GLY A 123 -23.91 -29.18 -9.69
N ASP A 124 -25.12 -29.04 -9.15
CA ASP A 124 -26.31 -28.66 -9.90
C ASP A 124 -26.31 -27.15 -10.16
N VAL A 125 -25.71 -26.72 -11.26
CA VAL A 125 -25.56 -25.30 -11.63
C VAL A 125 -26.89 -24.73 -12.11
N LEU A 126 -27.35 -23.68 -11.45
CA LEU A 126 -28.59 -22.98 -11.77
C LEU A 126 -28.36 -21.73 -12.63
N GLY A 127 -27.15 -21.16 -12.57
CA GLY A 127 -26.80 -19.98 -13.34
C GLY A 127 -25.48 -19.36 -12.90
N GLU A 128 -25.00 -18.41 -13.70
CA GLU A 128 -23.78 -17.64 -13.44
C GLU A 128 -24.08 -16.43 -12.54
N TYR A 129 -23.15 -16.11 -11.64
CA TYR A 129 -23.17 -14.89 -10.85
C TYR A 129 -22.08 -13.92 -11.34
N LYS A 130 -22.53 -12.86 -12.04
CA LYS A 130 -21.66 -11.96 -12.82
C LYS A 130 -20.91 -10.89 -12.01
N ASP A 131 -21.34 -10.59 -10.79
CA ASP A 131 -20.72 -9.56 -9.95
C ASP A 131 -20.13 -10.21 -8.71
N HIS A 132 -19.04 -10.94 -8.90
CA HIS A 132 -18.59 -11.86 -7.87
C HIS A 132 -17.80 -11.23 -6.73
N GLY A 133 -17.35 -9.95 -6.79
CA GLY A 133 -16.73 -9.15 -5.70
C GLY A 133 -15.54 -9.74 -4.91
N TYR A 134 -15.27 -11.02 -5.09
CA TYR A 134 -14.37 -11.87 -4.32
C TYR A 134 -13.00 -11.85 -4.99
N VAL A 135 -11.98 -11.59 -4.18
CA VAL A 135 -10.57 -11.49 -4.64
C VAL A 135 -9.67 -12.54 -3.97
N GLY A 136 -10.24 -13.44 -3.17
CA GLY A 136 -9.53 -14.52 -2.47
C GLY A 136 -9.29 -15.77 -3.32
N ASP A 137 -8.82 -16.85 -2.69
CA ASP A 137 -8.66 -18.15 -3.35
C ASP A 137 -10.03 -18.75 -3.68
N TRP A 138 -10.26 -19.13 -4.93
CA TRP A 138 -11.50 -19.77 -5.38
C TRP A 138 -11.87 -21.01 -4.55
N ARG A 139 -10.89 -21.69 -3.94
CA ARG A 139 -11.10 -22.83 -3.03
C ARG A 139 -11.87 -22.47 -1.77
N ASP A 140 -11.82 -21.21 -1.37
CA ASP A 140 -12.45 -20.65 -0.17
C ASP A 140 -13.67 -19.78 -0.53
N SER A 141 -14.14 -19.85 -1.78
CA SER A 141 -15.28 -19.07 -2.28
C SER A 141 -16.66 -19.64 -1.93
N PHE A 142 -16.73 -20.87 -1.41
CA PHE A 142 -18.00 -21.55 -1.16
C PHE A 142 -18.82 -20.83 -0.10
N ARG A 143 -20.05 -20.42 -0.45
CA ARG A 143 -20.99 -19.76 0.46
C ARG A 143 -22.36 -20.43 0.39
N ILE A 144 -22.98 -20.61 1.56
CA ILE A 144 -24.32 -21.16 1.71
C ILE A 144 -25.32 -20.02 1.80
N ARG A 145 -26.50 -20.18 1.19
CA ARG A 145 -27.58 -19.20 1.30
C ARG A 145 -28.08 -19.09 2.75
N PRO A 146 -28.10 -17.89 3.35
CA PRO A 146 -28.68 -17.68 4.67
C PRO A 146 -30.17 -18.03 4.71
N GLU A 147 -30.64 -18.55 5.84
CA GLU A 147 -32.06 -18.78 6.05
C GLU A 147 -32.82 -17.44 6.13
N GLY A 148 -33.85 -17.27 5.29
CA GLY A 148 -34.72 -16.08 5.32
C GLY A 148 -34.36 -14.97 4.31
N VAL A 149 -33.44 -15.22 3.37
CA VAL A 149 -33.14 -14.36 2.22
C VAL A 149 -33.76 -14.91 0.95
#